data_AF-A0A915N847-F1
#
_entry.id   AF-A0A915N847-F1
#
_cell.length_a   1.000
_cell.length_b   1.000
_cell.length_c   1.000
_cell.angle_alpha   90.00
_cell.angle_beta   90.00
_cell.angle_gamma   90.00
#
_symmetry.space_group_name_H-M   'P 1'
#
loop_
_entity.id
_entity.type
_entity.pdbx_description
1 polymer ?
#
loop_
_entity_poly.entity_id
_entity_poly.type
_entity_poly.pdbx_seq_one_letter_code
_entity_poly.pdbx_strand_id
1 'polypeptide(L)'
;MLFRCVSVCSVRDMRECRCDSEEDNYCFLCCGNERNRCLPAHEHGILRDNGERWERDACTRCRMNGDEMDGMPCDDQDTQRLCLQGKCSKSVCVDKQQGQYCDKKSEKICVDDVCENPCAKISPYLMVCECPAIDPDTGFASEDRCQLCCFDYHQVIPK
;
A
#
# COMPACT_ATOMS: atom_id res chain seq x y z
N MET A 1 -30.64 14.46 28.77
CA MET A 1 -29.80 13.28 28.47
C MET A 1 -28.68 13.74 27.55
N LEU A 2 -27.42 13.65 27.99
CA LEU A 2 -26.27 13.93 27.14
C LEU A 2 -25.97 12.65 26.34
N PHE A 3 -26.31 12.63 25.05
CA PHE A 3 -25.83 11.59 24.15
C PHE A 3 -24.34 11.85 23.90
N ARG A 4 -23.48 11.05 24.53
CA ARG A 4 -22.05 11.00 24.18
C ARG A 4 -21.87 9.94 23.11
N CYS A 5 -21.19 10.30 22.02
CA CYS A 5 -20.69 9.30 21.08
C CYS A 5 -19.74 8.37 21.84
N VAL A 6 -20.01 7.07 21.76
CA VAL A 6 -19.15 6.02 22.32
C VAL A 6 -18.60 5.19 21.18
N SER A 7 -17.41 4.61 21.37
CA SER A 7 -16.85 3.66 20.42
C SER A 7 -17.77 2.44 20.31
N VAL A 8 -17.91 1.91 19.11
CA VAL A 8 -18.70 0.68 18.89
C VAL A 8 -18.07 -0.52 19.61
N CYS A 9 -16.75 -0.52 19.86
CA CYS A 9 -16.11 -1.55 20.68
C CYS A 9 -16.71 -1.58 22.11
N SER A 10 -17.04 -0.42 22.67
CA SER A 10 -17.56 -0.28 24.03
C SER A 10 -18.98 -0.81 24.18
N VAL A 11 -19.75 -0.93 23.09
CA VAL A 11 -21.07 -1.58 23.07
C VAL A 11 -20.98 -3.08 23.38
N ARG A 12 -19.78 -3.68 23.24
CA ARG A 12 -19.49 -5.08 23.54
C ARG A 12 -18.49 -5.25 24.70
N ASP A 13 -18.42 -4.28 25.61
CA ASP A 13 -17.46 -4.27 26.73
C ASP A 13 -15.99 -4.43 26.28
N MET A 14 -15.66 -3.91 25.10
CA MET A 14 -14.31 -3.89 24.54
C MET A 14 -13.80 -2.46 24.35
N ARG A 15 -12.51 -2.35 24.08
CA ARG A 15 -11.84 -1.10 23.71
C ARG A 15 -11.18 -1.23 22.36
N GLU A 16 -10.98 -0.08 21.72
CA GLU A 16 -10.14 0.00 20.53
C GLU A 16 -8.70 -0.43 20.89
N CYS A 17 -8.08 -1.16 19.98
CA CYS A 17 -6.74 -1.72 20.16
C CYS A 17 -6.02 -1.81 18.80
N ARG A 18 -4.79 -2.31 18.80
CA ARG A 18 -4.03 -2.59 17.56
C ARG A 18 -4.05 -4.10 17.31
N CYS A 19 -4.57 -4.50 16.15
CA CYS A 19 -4.54 -5.87 15.65
C CYS A 19 -3.09 -6.35 15.44
N ASP A 20 -2.91 -7.68 15.43
CA ASP A 20 -1.58 -8.27 15.29
C ASP A 20 -1.06 -8.22 13.84
N SER A 21 -1.95 -8.24 12.84
CA SER A 21 -1.57 -8.02 11.44
C SER A 21 -1.40 -6.54 11.18
N GLU A 22 -0.28 -6.16 10.56
CA GLU A 22 -0.06 -4.80 10.12
C GLU A 22 -1.18 -4.34 9.17
N GLU A 23 -1.59 -5.19 8.21
CA GLU A 23 -2.68 -4.89 7.27
C GLU A 23 -4.01 -4.58 7.98
N ASP A 24 -4.32 -5.33 9.04
CA ASP A 24 -5.57 -5.16 9.77
C ASP A 24 -5.61 -3.85 10.55
N ASN A 25 -4.47 -3.40 11.09
CA ASN A 25 -4.37 -2.14 11.83
C ASN A 25 -4.77 -0.92 11.01
N TYR A 26 -4.52 -0.97 9.71
CA TYR A 26 -4.84 0.14 8.81
C TYR A 26 -6.23 -0.01 8.23
N CYS A 27 -6.63 -1.23 7.85
CA CYS A 27 -7.89 -1.42 7.16
C CYS A 27 -9.13 -1.52 8.04
N PHE A 28 -9.00 -2.03 9.26
CA PHE A 28 -10.15 -2.33 10.10
C PHE A 28 -10.10 -1.59 11.44
N LEU A 29 -11.29 -1.26 11.96
CA LEU A 29 -11.43 -1.00 13.39
C LEU A 29 -11.12 -2.29 14.15
N CYS A 30 -10.20 -2.24 15.12
CA CYS A 30 -9.84 -3.38 15.94
C CYS A 30 -10.40 -3.23 17.36
N CYS A 31 -11.05 -4.27 17.87
CA CYS A 31 -11.62 -4.30 19.22
C CYS A 31 -11.06 -5.49 20.02
N GLY A 32 -10.85 -5.28 21.33
CA GLY A 32 -10.40 -6.32 22.25
C GLY A 32 -10.46 -5.89 23.71
N ASN A 33 -10.22 -6.84 24.61
CA ASN A 33 -10.10 -6.62 26.07
C ASN A 33 -9.27 -7.76 26.71
N GLU A 34 -9.35 -7.95 28.03
CA GLU A 34 -8.61 -9.01 28.72
C GLU A 34 -9.11 -10.43 28.41
N ARG A 35 -10.36 -10.57 27.96
CA ARG A 35 -11.00 -11.87 27.64
C ARG A 35 -11.00 -12.18 26.15
N ASN A 36 -10.99 -11.14 25.31
CA ASN A 36 -11.07 -11.21 23.86
C ASN A 36 -9.79 -10.63 23.25
N ARG A 37 -9.07 -11.44 22.47
CA ARG A 37 -7.90 -10.98 21.69
C ARG A 37 -8.28 -9.76 20.84
N CYS A 38 -7.33 -8.84 20.67
CA CYS A 38 -7.50 -7.73 19.75
C CYS A 38 -7.61 -8.26 18.31
N LEU A 39 -8.78 -8.11 17.71
CA LEU A 39 -9.09 -8.56 16.36
C LEU A 39 -9.94 -7.50 15.64
N PRO A 40 -10.04 -7.55 14.30
CA PRO A 40 -10.96 -6.71 13.55
C PRO A 40 -12.38 -6.81 14.13
N ALA A 41 -13.08 -5.69 14.26
CA ALA A 41 -14.37 -5.59 14.94
C ALA A 41 -15.42 -6.58 14.38
N HIS A 42 -15.36 -6.86 13.08
CA HIS A 42 -16.26 -7.80 12.42
C HIS A 42 -16.07 -9.26 12.88
N GLU A 43 -14.88 -9.65 13.33
CA GLU A 43 -14.62 -10.97 13.93
C GLU A 43 -15.36 -11.15 15.27
N HIS A 44 -15.68 -10.05 15.95
CA HIS A 44 -16.53 -10.04 17.15
C HIS A 44 -18.03 -9.85 16.84
N GLY A 45 -18.41 -9.88 15.57
CA GLY A 45 -19.77 -9.62 15.10
C GLY A 45 -20.19 -8.16 15.32
N ILE A 46 -19.23 -7.23 15.31
CA ILE A 46 -19.49 -5.79 15.33
C ILE A 46 -19.42 -5.30 13.89
N LEU A 47 -20.57 -4.91 13.34
CA LEU A 47 -20.75 -4.45 11.98
C LEU A 47 -21.35 -3.03 11.99
N ARG A 48 -21.33 -2.36 10.84
CA ARG A 48 -22.11 -1.14 10.59
C ARG A 48 -23.60 -1.48 10.56
N ASP A 49 -24.47 -0.49 10.68
CA ASP A 49 -25.93 -0.68 10.72
C ASP A 49 -26.50 -1.34 9.45
N ASN A 50 -25.80 -1.21 8.31
CA ASN A 50 -26.14 -1.86 7.05
C ASN A 50 -25.60 -3.29 6.91
N GLY A 51 -24.96 -3.85 7.94
CA GLY A 51 -24.34 -5.17 7.92
C GLY A 51 -22.94 -5.22 7.32
N GLU A 52 -22.36 -4.07 6.95
CA GLU A 52 -20.98 -4.01 6.45
C GLU A 52 -19.94 -4.09 7.57
N ARG A 53 -18.72 -4.47 7.20
CA ARG A 53 -17.58 -4.46 8.13
C ARG A 53 -17.19 -3.01 8.46
N TRP A 54 -16.66 -2.78 9.65
CA TRP A 54 -15.95 -1.53 9.99
C TRP A 54 -14.59 -1.49 9.30
N GLU A 55 -14.62 -1.39 7.96
CA GLU A 55 -13.50 -1.32 7.03
C GLU A 55 -13.39 0.11 6.48
N ARG A 56 -12.18 0.60 6.20
CA ARG A 56 -11.95 1.88 5.52
C ARG A 56 -12.29 1.79 4.03
N ASP A 57 -12.79 2.87 3.44
CA ASP A 57 -13.26 2.87 2.06
C ASP A 57 -12.17 2.51 1.04
N ALA A 58 -10.92 2.96 1.22
CA ALA A 58 -9.82 2.58 0.34
C ALA A 58 -9.50 1.07 0.39
N CYS A 59 -9.50 0.47 1.58
CA CYS A 59 -9.35 -0.97 1.73
C CYS A 59 -10.52 -1.72 1.11
N THR A 60 -11.76 -1.25 1.30
CA THR A 60 -12.96 -1.82 0.68
C THR A 60 -12.85 -1.82 -0.84
N ARG A 61 -12.41 -0.70 -1.44
CA ARG A 61 -12.20 -0.61 -2.90
C ARG A 61 -11.15 -1.63 -3.37
N CYS A 62 -10.03 -1.72 -2.67
CA CYS A 62 -9.00 -2.71 -2.96
C CYS A 62 -9.55 -4.14 -2.90
N ARG A 63 -10.27 -4.49 -1.83
CA ARG A 63 -10.81 -5.83 -1.62
C ARG A 63 -11.84 -6.23 -2.67
N MET A 64 -12.72 -5.30 -3.06
CA MET A 64 -13.76 -5.58 -4.05
C MET A 64 -13.23 -5.62 -5.49
N ASN A 65 -12.26 -4.77 -5.81
CA ASN A 65 -11.77 -4.56 -7.18
C ASN A 65 -10.28 -4.89 -7.29
N GLY A 66 -9.82 -5.95 -6.63
CA GLY A 66 -8.39 -6.24 -6.44
C GLY A 66 -7.57 -6.24 -7.72
N ASP A 67 -8.10 -6.82 -8.81
CA ASP A 67 -7.39 -6.87 -10.09
C ASP A 67 -7.22 -5.49 -10.75
N GLU A 68 -8.24 -4.64 -10.64
CA GLU A 68 -8.25 -3.28 -11.20
C GLU A 68 -7.43 -2.31 -10.33
N MET A 69 -7.44 -2.54 -9.02
CA MET A 69 -6.77 -1.70 -8.03
C MET A 69 -5.33 -2.13 -7.76
N ASP A 70 -4.87 -3.25 -8.32
CA ASP A 70 -3.54 -3.80 -8.05
C ASP A 70 -2.41 -2.79 -8.36
N GLY A 71 -1.54 -2.56 -7.38
CA GLY A 71 -0.50 -1.52 -7.41
C GLY A 71 -0.97 -0.10 -7.11
N MET A 72 -2.28 0.14 -6.91
CA MET A 72 -2.82 1.46 -6.54
C MET A 72 -2.82 1.64 -5.01
N PRO A 73 -2.72 2.89 -4.51
CA PRO A 73 -2.86 3.18 -3.09
C PRO A 73 -4.18 2.66 -2.51
N CYS A 74 -4.10 2.00 -1.35
CA CYS A 74 -5.23 1.37 -0.69
C CYS A 74 -5.47 1.87 0.74
N ASP A 75 -4.71 2.86 1.20
CA ASP A 75 -4.91 3.57 2.46
C ASP A 75 -4.92 5.07 2.19
N ASP A 76 -6.00 5.75 2.61
CA ASP A 76 -6.16 7.20 2.43
C ASP A 76 -5.19 8.00 3.33
N GLN A 77 -4.56 7.36 4.32
CA GLN A 77 -3.57 7.98 5.21
C GLN A 77 -2.12 7.62 4.88
N ASP A 78 -1.89 6.58 4.07
CA ASP A 78 -0.56 6.11 3.68
C ASP A 78 -0.55 5.63 2.22
N THR A 79 -0.08 6.49 1.32
CA THR A 79 0.00 6.20 -0.12
C THR A 79 1.06 5.16 -0.49
N GLN A 80 1.89 4.73 0.47
CA GLN A 80 2.87 3.66 0.27
C GLN A 80 2.23 2.27 0.41
N ARG A 81 1.05 2.16 1.04
CA ARG A 81 0.30 0.90 1.08
C ARG A 81 -0.41 0.71 -0.25
N LEU A 82 -0.13 -0.39 -0.93
CA LEU A 82 -0.71 -0.71 -2.23
C LEU A 82 -1.69 -1.87 -2.12
N CYS A 83 -2.72 -1.81 -2.94
CA CYS A 83 -3.60 -2.94 -3.15
C CYS A 83 -2.82 -4.01 -3.92
N LEU A 84 -2.77 -5.22 -3.39
CA LEU A 84 -2.16 -6.37 -4.04
C LEU A 84 -3.11 -7.55 -3.92
N GLN A 85 -3.62 -8.05 -5.04
CA GLN A 85 -4.52 -9.20 -5.07
C GLN A 85 -5.69 -9.07 -4.08
N GLY A 86 -6.25 -7.86 -3.96
CA GLY A 86 -7.35 -7.56 -3.06
C GLY A 86 -6.97 -7.36 -1.58
N LYS A 87 -5.68 -7.27 -1.25
CA LYS A 87 -5.17 -6.97 0.10
C LYS A 87 -4.43 -5.64 0.12
N CYS A 88 -4.65 -4.84 1.17
CA CYS A 88 -3.95 -3.58 1.33
C CYS A 88 -2.65 -3.75 2.12
N SER A 89 -1.54 -3.82 1.40
CA SER A 89 -0.26 -4.21 1.98
C SER A 89 0.80 -3.10 1.87
N LYS A 90 1.62 -3.00 2.92
CA LYS A 90 2.88 -2.25 2.90
C LYS A 90 4.03 -3.10 2.37
N SER A 91 3.85 -4.42 2.36
CA SER A 91 4.93 -5.42 2.19
C SER A 91 5.21 -5.79 0.74
N VAL A 92 4.83 -4.96 -0.24
CA VAL A 92 5.06 -5.26 -1.67
C VAL A 92 6.51 -5.63 -1.94
N CYS A 93 7.41 -5.07 -1.15
CA CYS A 93 8.85 -5.23 -1.30
C CYS A 93 9.49 -6.27 -0.38
N VAL A 94 8.75 -6.84 0.57
CA VAL A 94 9.32 -7.80 1.54
C VAL A 94 9.83 -9.07 0.85
N ASP A 95 9.15 -9.52 -0.20
CA ASP A 95 9.53 -10.70 -0.98
C ASP A 95 10.18 -10.36 -2.33
N LYS A 96 10.45 -9.07 -2.61
CA LYS A 96 11.06 -8.61 -3.87
C LYS A 96 12.51 -8.21 -3.67
N GLN A 97 13.31 -8.34 -4.72
CA GLN A 97 14.67 -7.82 -4.70
C GLN A 97 14.67 -6.29 -4.83
N GLN A 98 15.67 -5.64 -4.24
CA GLN A 98 15.91 -4.21 -4.40
C GLN A 98 15.99 -3.85 -5.89
N GLY A 99 15.30 -2.79 -6.30
CA GLY A 99 15.21 -2.37 -7.69
C GLY A 99 14.14 -3.07 -8.54
N GLN A 100 13.44 -4.09 -8.03
CA GLN A 100 12.33 -4.69 -8.77
C GLN A 100 11.09 -3.80 -8.78
N TYR A 101 10.36 -3.80 -9.89
CA TYR A 101 9.07 -3.12 -9.99
C TYR A 101 8.06 -3.70 -8.99
N CYS A 102 7.42 -2.78 -8.28
CA CYS A 102 6.47 -3.06 -7.21
C CYS A 102 5.04 -2.63 -7.55
N ASP A 103 4.83 -1.96 -8.69
CA ASP A 103 3.53 -1.57 -9.20
C ASP A 103 3.32 -2.09 -10.63
N LYS A 104 2.05 -2.27 -11.02
CA LYS A 104 1.69 -2.76 -12.37
C LYS A 104 2.10 -1.81 -13.49
N LYS A 105 2.18 -0.50 -13.22
CA LYS A 105 2.53 0.50 -14.24
C LYS A 105 4.04 0.61 -14.45
N SER A 106 4.84 -0.11 -13.66
CA SER A 106 6.31 -0.05 -13.70
C SER A 106 6.83 1.37 -13.44
N GLU A 107 6.16 2.11 -12.56
CA GLU A 107 6.51 3.49 -12.19
C GLU A 107 7.31 3.55 -10.88
N LYS A 108 7.23 2.50 -10.06
CA LYS A 108 7.82 2.39 -8.73
C LYS A 108 8.62 1.10 -8.58
N ILE A 109 9.68 1.17 -7.80
CA ILE A 109 10.52 0.03 -7.46
C ILE A 109 10.64 -0.14 -5.95
N CYS A 110 11.10 -1.31 -5.55
CA CYS A 110 11.44 -1.59 -4.16
C CYS A 110 12.77 -0.95 -3.78
N VAL A 111 12.73 -0.05 -2.81
CA VAL A 111 13.88 0.61 -2.18
C VAL A 111 13.73 0.48 -0.67
N ASP A 112 14.66 -0.21 0.00
CA ASP A 112 14.65 -0.42 1.46
C ASP A 112 13.28 -0.87 2.00
N ASP A 113 12.68 -1.90 1.37
CA ASP A 113 11.36 -2.46 1.69
C ASP A 113 10.16 -1.51 1.45
N VAL A 114 10.40 -0.37 0.79
CA VAL A 114 9.37 0.62 0.42
C VAL A 114 9.15 0.59 -1.08
N CYS A 115 7.88 0.54 -1.50
CA CYS A 115 7.50 0.70 -2.90
C CYS A 115 7.39 2.18 -3.26
N GLU A 116 8.38 2.72 -3.97
CA GLU A 116 8.45 4.14 -4.29
C GLU A 116 9.05 4.45 -5.67
N ASN A 117 8.85 5.67 -6.15
CA ASN A 117 9.54 6.20 -7.33
C ASN A 117 10.75 7.05 -6.86
N PRO A 118 11.97 6.51 -6.80
CA PRO A 118 13.15 7.29 -6.39
C PRO A 118 13.54 8.38 -7.39
N CYS A 119 13.16 8.26 -8.68
CA CYS A 119 13.41 9.30 -9.67
C CYS A 119 12.62 10.59 -9.38
N ALA A 120 11.43 10.47 -8.79
CA ALA A 120 10.63 11.61 -8.36
C ALA A 120 11.32 12.47 -7.27
N LYS A 121 12.29 11.91 -6.53
CA LYS A 121 13.12 12.65 -5.55
C LYS A 121 14.10 13.61 -6.23
N ILE A 122 14.50 13.32 -7.47
CA ILE A 122 15.37 14.17 -8.29
C ILE A 122 14.52 15.27 -8.94
N SER A 123 13.42 14.88 -9.57
CA SER A 123 12.44 15.79 -10.17
C SER A 123 11.08 15.11 -10.26
N PRO A 124 9.97 15.79 -9.94
CA PRO A 124 8.64 15.17 -9.81
C PRO A 124 8.09 14.59 -11.12
N TYR A 125 8.66 14.94 -12.28
CA TYR A 125 8.24 14.47 -13.60
C TYR A 125 9.02 13.23 -14.07
N LEU A 126 10.04 12.81 -13.32
CA LEU A 126 10.87 11.68 -13.67
C LEU A 126 10.25 10.37 -13.18
N MET A 127 10.27 9.36 -14.05
CA MET A 127 9.76 8.04 -13.79
C MET A 127 10.89 7.01 -13.83
N VAL A 128 10.75 5.92 -13.08
CA VAL A 128 11.69 4.79 -13.17
C VAL A 128 11.58 4.16 -14.56
N CYS A 129 12.71 3.76 -15.13
CA CYS A 129 12.75 3.01 -16.38
C CYS A 129 13.84 1.95 -16.36
N GLU A 130 13.77 1.00 -17.30
CA GLU A 130 14.86 0.04 -17.50
C GLU A 130 16.10 0.77 -18.05
N CYS A 131 17.26 0.47 -17.46
CA CYS A 131 18.52 0.95 -18.00
C CYS A 131 18.81 0.27 -19.36
N PRO A 132 19.42 1.00 -20.31
CA PRO A 132 19.82 0.40 -21.57
C PRO A 132 20.79 -0.76 -21.33
N ALA A 133 20.58 -1.88 -22.05
CA ALA A 133 21.37 -3.11 -21.88
C ALA A 133 22.88 -2.88 -22.02
N ILE A 134 23.26 -1.89 -22.84
CA ILE A 134 24.64 -1.40 -22.97
C ILE A 134 24.57 0.12 -22.80
N ASP A 135 25.37 0.64 -21.89
CA ASP A 135 25.52 2.08 -21.71
C ASP A 135 26.20 2.68 -22.95
N PRO A 136 25.56 3.64 -23.64
CA PRO A 136 26.08 4.19 -24.88
C PRO A 136 27.34 5.04 -24.68
N ASP A 137 27.57 5.57 -23.48
CA ASP A 137 28.72 6.42 -23.17
C ASP A 137 29.94 5.59 -22.73
N THR A 138 29.70 4.48 -22.03
CA THR A 138 30.78 3.67 -21.44
C THR A 138 30.97 2.29 -22.09
N GLY A 139 29.98 1.79 -22.83
CA GLY A 139 30.01 0.47 -23.48
C GLY A 139 29.84 -0.73 -22.54
N PHE A 140 29.61 -0.50 -21.24
CA PHE A 140 29.40 -1.57 -20.27
C PHE A 140 27.97 -2.12 -20.31
N ALA A 141 27.81 -3.41 -20.03
CA ALA A 141 26.51 -4.02 -19.86
C ALA A 141 25.80 -3.47 -18.61
N SER A 142 24.46 -3.41 -18.64
CA SER A 142 23.66 -3.00 -17.47
C SER A 142 23.65 -4.06 -16.37
N GLU A 143 23.79 -5.33 -16.73
CA GLU A 143 23.78 -6.46 -15.78
C GLU A 143 24.95 -6.41 -14.78
N ASP A 144 26.03 -5.70 -15.11
CA ASP A 144 27.20 -5.51 -14.25
C ASP A 144 27.05 -4.34 -13.26
N ARG A 145 25.88 -3.65 -13.23
CA ARG A 145 25.68 -2.42 -12.46
C ARG A 145 24.33 -2.38 -11.75
N CYS A 146 24.34 -2.00 -10.47
CA CYS A 146 23.15 -1.55 -9.75
C CYS A 146 22.91 -0.06 -10.04
N GLN A 147 22.36 0.25 -11.22
CA GLN A 147 22.08 1.63 -11.62
C GLN A 147 20.58 1.93 -11.60
N LEU A 148 20.20 3.08 -11.06
CA LEU A 148 18.86 3.64 -11.21
C LEU A 148 18.81 4.44 -12.52
N CYS A 149 17.87 4.10 -13.40
CA CYS A 149 17.59 4.88 -14.60
C CYS A 149 16.25 5.61 -14.46
N CYS A 150 16.27 6.87 -14.89
CA CYS A 150 15.14 7.78 -14.80
C CYS A 150 14.83 8.36 -16.17
N PHE A 151 13.55 8.35 -16.53
CA PHE A 151 13.07 8.87 -17.80
C PHE A 151 12.20 10.11 -17.61
N ASP A 152 12.39 11.11 -18.46
CA ASP A 152 11.58 12.33 -18.51
C ASP A 152 10.55 12.24 -19.66
N TYR A 153 9.29 11.98 -19.31
CA TYR A 153 8.21 11.90 -20.29
C TYR A 153 7.87 13.25 -20.95
N HIS A 154 8.30 14.39 -20.38
CA HIS A 154 8.05 15.71 -20.97
C HIS A 154 9.01 16.06 -22.11
N GLN A 155 10.12 15.32 -22.27
CA GLN A 155 11.09 15.56 -23.33
C GLN A 155 10.83 14.76 -24.61
N VAL A 156 9.85 13.85 -24.60
CA VAL A 156 9.38 13.16 -25.81
C VAL A 156 8.36 14.04 -26.52
N ILE A 157 8.82 15.15 -27.09
CA ILE A 157 8.07 15.79 -28.18
C ILE A 157 8.16 14.82 -29.36
N PRO A 158 7.04 14.29 -29.88
CA PRO A 158 7.09 13.49 -31.10
C PRO A 158 7.66 14.38 -32.22
N LYS A 159 8.77 13.94 -32.81
CA LYS A 159 9.16 14.40 -34.14
C LYS A 159 8.38 13.63 -35.18
#